data_AF-A0A9X4MIK0-F1
#
_entry.id   AF-A0A9X4MIK0-F1
#
_cell.length_a   1.000
_cell.length_b   1.000
_cell.length_c   1.000
_cell.angle_alpha   90.00
_cell.angle_beta   90.00
_cell.angle_gamma   90.00
#
_symmetry.space_group_name_H-M   'P 1'
#
loop_
_entity.id
_entity.type
_entity.pdbx_description
1 polymer ?
#
loop_
_entity_poly.entity_id
_entity_poly.type
_entity_poly.pdbx_seq_one_letter_code
_entity_poly.pdbx_strand_id
1 'polypeptide(L)' 'MSFSCKNYDYNDDQCLMLKQDCIPGRPGCVLEGRVALSEALIERIKELEPKKASTKPGKK' A
#
# COMPACT_ATOMS: atom_id res chain seq x y z
N MET A 1 -4.85 -18.96 -1.66
CA MET A 1 -5.09 -18.15 -2.88
C MET A 1 -3.95 -17.14 -2.97
N SER A 2 -3.15 -17.16 -4.03
CA SER A 2 -2.10 -16.16 -4.27
C SER A 2 -2.73 -14.89 -4.83
N PHE A 3 -2.48 -13.77 -4.18
CA PHE A 3 -2.89 -12.46 -4.67
C PHE A 3 -1.87 -11.97 -5.70
N SER A 4 -2.28 -11.80 -6.96
CA SER A 4 -1.44 -11.22 -8.02
C SER A 4 -1.91 -9.79 -8.30
N CYS A 5 -1.06 -8.82 -7.92
CA CYS A 5 -1.32 -7.41 -8.17
C CYS A 5 -0.78 -7.03 -9.55
N LYS A 6 -1.63 -6.51 -10.43
CA LYS A 6 -1.20 -5.99 -11.75
C LYS A 6 -0.23 -4.81 -11.65
N ASN A 7 -0.20 -4.15 -10.50
CA ASN A 7 0.65 -2.99 -10.26
C ASN A 7 1.97 -3.37 -9.59
N TYR A 8 2.22 -4.65 -9.28
CA TYR A 8 3.47 -5.08 -8.65
C TYR A 8 4.52 -5.36 -9.72
N ASP A 9 5.65 -4.68 -9.62
CA ASP A 9 6.85 -4.95 -10.42
C ASP A 9 7.70 -6.00 -9.72
N TYR A 10 7.86 -7.15 -10.36
CA TYR A 10 8.67 -8.26 -9.87
C TYR A 10 10.18 -8.04 -10.01
N ASN A 11 10.61 -7.02 -10.78
CA ASN A 11 12.03 -6.73 -11.00
C ASN A 11 12.59 -5.82 -9.91
N ASP A 12 11.80 -4.82 -9.48
CA ASP A 12 12.25 -3.77 -8.56
C ASP A 12 11.51 -3.83 -7.20
N ASP A 13 10.59 -4.77 -7.02
CA ASP A 13 9.73 -4.88 -5.83
C ASP A 13 8.89 -3.61 -5.55
N GLN A 14 8.56 -2.88 -6.62
CA GLN A 14 7.86 -1.60 -6.54
C GLN A 14 6.41 -1.69 -7.02
N CYS A 15 5.59 -0.79 -6.49
CA CYS A 15 4.24 -0.59 -6.96
C CYS A 15 4.26 0.41 -8.12
N LEU A 16 4.03 -0.05 -9.35
CA LEU A 16 3.96 0.77 -10.57
C LEU A 16 2.90 1.88 -10.48
N MET A 17 1.83 1.66 -9.72
CA MET A 17 0.77 2.65 -9.50
C MET A 17 1.23 3.79 -8.60
N LEU A 18 2.01 3.49 -7.57
CA LEU A 18 2.47 4.46 -6.58
C LEU A 18 3.91 4.94 -6.84
N LYS A 19 4.60 4.29 -7.79
CA LYS A 19 5.99 4.50 -8.21
C LYS A 19 6.98 4.53 -7.05
N GLN A 20 6.83 3.58 -6.15
CA GLN A 20 7.58 3.44 -4.90
C GLN A 20 7.43 2.03 -4.35
N ASP A 21 8.07 1.75 -3.21
CA ASP A 21 8.04 0.47 -2.52
C ASP A 21 6.64 -0.16 -2.42
N CYS A 22 6.52 -1.42 -2.87
CA CYS A 22 5.26 -2.15 -2.88
C CYS A 22 4.93 -2.71 -1.50
N ILE A 23 4.19 -1.94 -0.72
CA ILE A 23 3.75 -2.35 0.62
C ILE A 23 2.29 -2.80 0.58
N PRO A 24 1.96 -4.09 0.81
CA PRO A 24 0.58 -4.58 0.80
C PRO A 24 -0.26 -3.90 1.89
N GLY A 25 -1.39 -3.31 1.52
CA GLY A 25 -2.30 -2.68 2.50
C GLY A 25 -1.97 -1.24 2.88
N ARG A 26 -0.93 -0.65 2.29
CA ARG A 26 -0.67 0.80 2.44
C ARG A 26 -1.83 1.65 1.90
N PRO A 27 -1.94 2.93 2.30
CA PRO A 27 -2.87 3.86 1.71
C PRO A 27 -2.72 3.92 0.19
N GLY A 28 -3.83 3.79 -0.54
CA GLY A 28 -3.85 3.72 -2.00
C GLY A 28 -3.55 2.34 -2.61
N CYS A 29 -3.24 1.33 -1.80
CA CYS A 29 -3.13 -0.06 -2.26
C CYS A 29 -4.51 -0.66 -2.48
N VAL A 30 -4.65 -1.56 -3.45
CA VAL A 30 -5.89 -2.33 -3.67
C VAL A 30 -6.25 -3.26 -2.50
N LEU A 31 -5.30 -3.49 -1.58
CA LEU A 31 -5.47 -4.25 -0.35
C LEU A 31 -5.69 -3.37 0.89
N GLU A 32 -5.79 -2.04 0.73
CA GLU A 32 -6.09 -1.13 1.83
C GLU A 32 -7.36 -1.60 2.57
N GLY A 33 -7.25 -1.77 3.90
CA GLY A 33 -8.33 -2.27 4.76
C GLY A 33 -8.69 -3.75 4.59
N ARG A 34 -8.02 -4.49 3.69
CA ARG A 34 -8.22 -5.94 3.47
C ARG A 34 -7.12 -6.81 4.08
N VAL A 35 -5.98 -6.20 4.41
CA VAL A 35 -4.87 -6.87 5.08
C VAL A 35 -4.50 -6.14 6.36
N ALA A 36 -4.14 -6.90 7.38
CA ALA A 36 -3.63 -6.35 8.62
C ALA A 36 -2.16 -5.94 8.41
N LEU A 37 -1.85 -4.69 8.72
CA LEU A 37 -0.49 -4.18 8.75
C LEU A 37 0.01 -4.19 10.20
N SER A 38 1.23 -4.68 10.40
CA SER A 38 1.93 -4.54 11.68
C SER A 38 2.27 -3.07 11.94
N GLU A 39 2.36 -2.69 13.22
CA GLU A 39 2.65 -1.31 13.64
C GLU A 39 3.94 -0.75 13.00
N ALA A 40 5.00 -1.55 12.96
CA ALA A 40 6.27 -1.17 12.32
C ALA A 40 6.14 -0.85 10.82
N LEU A 41 5.23 -1.54 10.11
CA LEU A 41 4.96 -1.28 8.70
C LEU A 41 4.16 0.02 8.53
N ILE A 42 3.19 0.26 9.42
CA ILE A 42 2.39 1.49 9.44
C ILE A 42 3.29 2.71 9.67
N GLU A 43 4.25 2.63 10.59
CA GLU A 43 5.21 3.70 10.83
C GLU A 43 6.07 3.98 9.60
N ARG A 44 6.65 2.96 8.98
CA ARG A 44 7.43 3.11 7.74
C ARG A 44 6.63 3.76 6.62
N ILE A 45 5.38 3.35 6.43
CA ILE A 45 4.50 3.96 5.41
C ILE A 45 4.26 5.45 5.72
N LYS A 46 4.07 5.81 7.00
CA LYS A 46 3.89 7.22 7.41
C LYS A 46 5.14 8.06 7.16
N GLU A 47 6.33 7.48 7.25
CA GLU A 47 7.59 8.17 6.92
C GLU A 47 7.75 8.37 5.42
N LEU A 48 7.34 7.38 4.62
CA LEU A 48 7.41 7.42 3.15
C LEU A 48 6.36 8.37 2.53
N GLU A 49 5.21 8.58 3.19
CA GLU A 49 4.17 9.46 2.70
C GLU A 49 4.13 10.80 3.48
N PRO A 50 4.68 11.91 2.92
CA PRO A 50 4.63 13.20 3.57
C PRO A 50 3.21 13.77 3.54
N LYS A 51 2.44 13.54 4.61
CA LYS A 51 1.23 14.28 5.04
C LYS A 51 0.39 14.94 3.94
N LYS A 52 0.05 14.24 2.86
CA LYS A 52 -1.10 14.59 2.02
C LYS A 52 -2.26 13.70 2.40
N ALA A 53 -2.92 14.16 3.46
CA ALA A 53 -4.32 13.98 3.80
C ALA A 53 -5.10 12.86 3.08
N SER A 54 -5.60 11.93 3.89
CA SER A 54 -7.05 11.72 4.00
C SER A 54 -7.81 11.51 2.69
N THR A 55 -7.97 10.28 2.22
CA THR A 55 -9.17 9.96 1.42
C THR A 55 -9.74 8.59 1.82
N LYS A 56 -10.62 8.66 2.83
CA LYS A 56 -11.88 7.93 3.09
C LYS A 56 -11.89 6.40 2.97
N PRO A 57 -12.32 5.68 4.04
CA PRO A 57 -12.63 4.26 3.94
C PRO A 57 -13.82 4.08 2.99
N GLY A 58 -13.60 3.38 1.88
CA GLY A 58 -14.65 2.96 0.97
C GLY A 58 -15.58 1.95 1.65
N LYS A 59 -16.56 2.44 2.40
CA LYS A 59 -17.80 1.72 2.74
C LYS A 59 -18.56 1.47 1.44
N LYS A 60 -18.89 0.21 1.15
CA LYS A 60 -19.94 -0.16 0.19
C LYS A 60 -21.14 -0.66 0.97
#